data_AF-A0A7X7G0F3-F1
#
_entry.id   AF-A0A7X7G0F3-F1
#
_cell.length_a   1.000
_cell.length_b   1.000
_cell.length_c   1.000
_cell.angle_alpha   90.00
_cell.angle_beta   90.00
_cell.angle_gamma   90.00
#
_symmetry.space_group_name_H-M   'P 1'
#
loop_
_entity.id
_entity.type
_entity.pdbx_description
1 polymer ?
#
loop_
_entity_poly.entity_id
_entity_poly.type
_entity_poly.pdbx_seq_one_letter_code
_entity_poly.pdbx_strand_id
1 'polypeptide(L)'
;MRILSTGSLHFRQRISLLAGLLLFFLPWPMGHAAAVVQRTQQQRAQQEAIVRQQYEMMMAQRQAMYQQAVQQAQAQQVAAYRKAAAEQAAYKQAMQQAVAQRQAAVVQEAQARQAVAQYQAAQVQKLRHDMAEAQVLNAQRSAQINAEQQINAQLNEYATYMALQQQAIASKVQGDVAQQMITQTVAKKAVADQVQNQRVAQKVQQQMVGARVAQTVAAKKAYDHYQEMEEERGSEEEQGSRRVTVVNIEDLWAALDQASRPWRKIIDREVKVLTVSEYIDRFVGNKVLIRKTPGHYVDMIDGILEQSPPLREAPFLNVLGYAAVMEYDFDNGQNKDELARQMLGEANFEANKRRILGR
;
A
#
# COMPACT_ATOMS: atom_id res chain seq x y z
N MET A 1 47.85 -28.03 -4.95
CA MET A 1 48.72 -28.14 -3.76
C MET A 1 49.17 -29.59 -3.65
N ARG A 2 50.47 -29.86 -3.82
CA ARG A 2 51.12 -31.18 -3.74
C ARG A 2 51.20 -31.63 -2.29
N ILE A 3 50.88 -32.88 -1.92
CA ILE A 3 51.57 -33.67 -0.87
C ILE A 3 51.45 -35.19 -1.16
N LEU A 4 52.59 -35.77 -1.56
CA LEU A 4 53.24 -37.04 -1.16
C LEU A 4 52.43 -38.34 -0.94
N SER A 5 52.72 -39.36 -1.76
CA SER A 5 52.68 -40.78 -1.39
C SER A 5 54.09 -41.36 -1.51
N THR A 6 54.70 -41.62 -0.36
CA THR A 6 55.94 -42.39 -0.13
C THR A 6 55.56 -43.87 -0.01
N GLY A 7 56.19 -44.81 -0.71
CA GLY A 7 57.40 -45.54 -0.29
C GLY A 7 57.23 -47.01 -0.71
N SER A 8 58.03 -47.50 -1.67
CA SER A 8 59.30 -48.26 -1.50
C SER A 8 59.09 -49.71 -1.02
N LEU A 9 59.27 -50.71 -1.90
CA LEU A 9 60.54 -51.40 -2.19
C LEU A 9 61.06 -52.27 -1.02
N HIS A 10 60.87 -53.59 -1.13
CA HIS A 10 61.80 -54.65 -0.68
C HIS A 10 61.43 -55.90 -1.51
N PHE A 11 62.07 -56.21 -2.63
CA PHE A 11 63.46 -56.65 -2.85
C PHE A 11 63.85 -57.94 -2.08
N ARG A 12 63.70 -59.05 -2.80
CA ARG A 12 64.67 -60.15 -3.00
C ARG A 12 65.70 -60.39 -1.89
N GLN A 13 65.69 -61.61 -1.35
CA GLN A 13 66.83 -62.54 -1.30
C GLN A 13 66.62 -63.55 -0.17
N ARG A 14 66.47 -64.83 -0.53
CA ARG A 14 67.11 -65.98 0.13
C ARG A 14 66.71 -67.26 -0.59
N ILE A 15 67.52 -67.56 -1.59
CA ILE A 15 67.67 -68.87 -2.24
C ILE A 15 68.75 -69.64 -1.46
N SER A 16 68.58 -70.95 -1.41
CA SER A 16 69.59 -71.98 -1.15
C SER A 16 70.15 -72.12 0.27
N LEU A 17 69.78 -73.22 0.93
CA LEU A 17 70.68 -74.36 1.16
C LEU A 17 69.94 -75.40 1.99
N LEU A 18 69.72 -76.58 1.42
CA LEU A 18 69.79 -77.92 2.05
C LEU A 18 69.04 -78.93 1.18
N ALA A 19 69.69 -79.27 0.06
CA ALA A 19 69.53 -80.58 -0.55
C ALA A 19 70.42 -81.55 0.25
N GLY A 20 69.85 -82.66 0.71
CA GLY A 20 70.64 -83.70 1.36
C GLY A 20 69.78 -84.84 1.88
N LEU A 21 69.77 -85.94 1.12
CA LEU A 21 69.37 -87.29 1.51
C LEU A 21 67.88 -87.53 1.82
N LEU A 22 67.21 -88.23 0.91
CA LEU A 22 66.64 -89.57 1.15
C LEU A 22 65.91 -90.04 -0.12
N LEU A 23 66.69 -90.58 -1.07
CA LEU A 23 66.19 -91.62 -1.97
C LEU A 23 66.32 -92.93 -1.19
N PHE A 24 65.21 -93.66 -0.99
CA PHE A 24 65.10 -95.11 -1.15
C PHE A 24 63.74 -95.59 -0.61
N PHE A 25 63.11 -96.46 -1.39
CA PHE A 25 61.82 -97.14 -1.18
C PHE A 25 60.55 -96.33 -1.44
N LEU A 26 59.89 -96.62 -2.57
CA LEU A 26 58.55 -97.23 -2.60
C LEU A 26 58.18 -97.65 -4.03
N PRO A 27 57.55 -98.83 -4.23
CA PRO A 27 57.05 -99.27 -5.52
C PRO A 27 55.77 -98.53 -5.91
N TRP A 28 55.64 -98.32 -7.22
CA TRP A 28 54.52 -97.68 -7.91
C TRP A 28 53.13 -98.23 -7.59
N PRO A 29 52.12 -97.34 -7.52
CA PRO A 29 50.82 -97.59 -8.13
C PRO A 29 50.54 -96.49 -9.18
N MET A 30 50.99 -96.67 -10.43
CA MET A 30 50.74 -95.70 -11.52
C MET A 30 49.25 -95.51 -11.86
N GLY A 31 48.36 -96.32 -11.32
CA GLY A 31 46.90 -96.16 -11.49
C GLY A 31 46.27 -95.09 -10.59
N HIS A 32 46.90 -94.67 -9.49
CA HIS A 32 46.30 -93.71 -8.54
C HIS A 32 46.62 -92.24 -8.87
N ALA A 33 47.72 -91.98 -9.57
CA ALA A 33 48.11 -90.62 -9.96
C ALA A 33 47.12 -89.99 -10.96
N ALA A 34 46.64 -90.77 -11.95
CA ALA A 34 45.66 -90.29 -12.93
C ALA A 34 44.30 -89.93 -12.27
N ALA A 35 43.84 -90.76 -11.33
CA ALA A 35 42.60 -90.50 -10.60
C ALA A 35 42.69 -89.26 -9.69
N VAL A 36 43.85 -89.01 -9.08
CA VAL A 36 44.09 -87.79 -8.28
C VAL A 36 44.09 -86.55 -9.17
N VAL A 37 44.80 -86.58 -10.31
CA VAL A 37 44.82 -85.45 -11.26
C VAL A 37 43.41 -85.13 -11.78
N GLN A 38 42.62 -86.16 -12.12
CA GLN A 38 41.25 -85.97 -12.59
C GLN A 38 40.34 -85.36 -11.50
N ARG A 39 40.44 -85.82 -10.25
CA ARG A 39 39.69 -85.22 -9.12
C ARG A 39 40.12 -83.78 -8.85
N THR A 40 41.41 -83.47 -8.90
CA THR A 40 41.90 -82.10 -8.70
C THR A 40 41.42 -81.17 -9.81
N GLN A 41 41.43 -81.62 -11.07
CA GLN A 41 40.89 -80.85 -12.18
C GLN A 41 39.38 -80.63 -12.03
N GLN A 42 38.63 -81.65 -11.62
CA GLN A 42 37.21 -81.53 -11.34
C GLN A 42 36.92 -80.57 -10.18
N GLN A 43 37.71 -80.60 -9.12
CA GLN A 43 37.60 -79.66 -7.99
C GLN A 43 37.90 -78.21 -8.41
N ARG A 44 38.90 -77.99 -9.27
CA ARG A 44 39.19 -76.65 -9.82
C ARG A 44 38.03 -76.15 -10.68
N ALA A 45 37.50 -76.98 -11.56
CA ALA A 45 36.34 -76.62 -12.37
C ALA A 45 35.12 -76.27 -11.50
N GLN A 46 34.89 -77.00 -10.41
CA GLN A 46 33.84 -76.67 -9.44
C GLN A 46 34.09 -75.33 -8.72
N GLN A 47 35.33 -75.07 -8.27
CA GLN A 47 35.69 -73.79 -7.65
C GLN A 47 35.54 -72.62 -8.61
N GLU A 48 35.99 -72.76 -9.85
CA GLU A 48 35.83 -71.76 -10.91
C GLU A 48 34.36 -71.48 -11.20
N ALA A 49 33.51 -72.53 -11.25
CA ALA A 49 32.07 -72.37 -11.43
C ALA A 49 31.43 -71.59 -10.28
N ILE A 50 31.82 -71.85 -9.02
CA ILE A 50 31.33 -71.12 -7.85
C ILE A 50 31.76 -69.64 -7.91
N VAL A 51 33.02 -69.36 -8.22
CA VAL A 51 33.53 -67.98 -8.32
C VAL A 51 32.82 -67.24 -9.46
N ARG A 52 32.62 -67.88 -10.60
CA ARG A 52 31.88 -67.30 -11.72
C ARG A 52 30.43 -67.00 -11.33
N GLN A 53 29.76 -67.92 -10.65
CA GLN A 53 28.40 -67.72 -10.16
C GLN A 53 28.32 -66.57 -9.14
N GLN A 54 29.26 -66.47 -8.21
CA GLN A 54 29.34 -65.35 -7.26
C GLN A 54 29.58 -64.01 -7.96
N TYR A 55 30.46 -63.99 -8.97
CA TYR A 55 30.71 -62.79 -9.77
C TYR A 55 29.48 -62.35 -10.58
N GLU A 56 28.80 -63.29 -11.25
CA GLU A 56 27.57 -63.02 -11.99
C GLU A 56 26.46 -62.49 -11.06
N MET A 57 26.31 -63.08 -9.86
CA MET A 57 25.37 -62.60 -8.85
C MET A 57 25.70 -61.19 -8.36
N MET A 58 26.98 -60.91 -8.07
CA MET A 58 27.42 -59.57 -7.65
C MET A 58 27.16 -58.53 -8.74
N MET A 59 27.43 -58.85 -10.01
CA MET A 59 27.19 -57.96 -11.13
C MET A 59 25.69 -57.72 -11.34
N ALA A 60 24.85 -58.76 -11.23
CA ALA A 60 23.39 -58.63 -11.28
C ALA A 60 22.86 -57.77 -10.13
N GLN A 61 23.37 -57.96 -8.91
CA GLN A 61 23.03 -57.14 -7.74
C GLN A 61 23.43 -55.68 -7.95
N ARG A 62 24.63 -55.43 -8.48
CA ARG A 62 25.10 -54.08 -8.80
C ARG A 62 24.24 -53.41 -9.88
N GLN A 63 23.84 -54.15 -10.91
CA GLN A 63 22.93 -53.66 -11.94
C GLN A 63 21.55 -53.33 -11.36
N ALA A 64 20.99 -54.17 -10.50
CA ALA A 64 19.72 -53.93 -9.84
C ALA A 64 19.77 -52.67 -8.94
N MET A 65 20.83 -52.52 -8.15
CA MET A 65 21.02 -51.30 -7.33
C MET A 65 21.15 -50.04 -8.20
N TYR A 66 21.85 -50.12 -9.33
CA TYR A 66 21.97 -48.99 -10.25
C TYR A 66 20.60 -48.62 -10.86
N GLN A 67 19.82 -49.61 -11.32
CA GLN A 67 18.48 -49.37 -11.85
C GLN A 67 17.56 -48.75 -10.78
N GLN A 68 17.62 -49.24 -9.54
CA GLN A 68 16.86 -48.69 -8.42
C GLN A 68 17.27 -47.24 -8.12
N ALA A 69 18.57 -46.92 -8.13
CA ALA A 69 19.06 -45.56 -7.92
C ALA A 69 18.59 -44.59 -9.01
N VAL A 70 18.59 -45.02 -10.29
CA VAL A 70 18.08 -44.23 -11.40
C VAL A 70 16.58 -43.97 -11.26
N GLN A 71 15.78 -45.00 -10.92
CA GLN A 71 14.34 -44.83 -10.70
C GLN A 71 14.04 -43.88 -9.53
N GLN A 72 14.79 -43.97 -8.44
CA GLN A 72 14.66 -43.05 -7.31
C GLN A 72 15.02 -41.61 -7.70
N ALA A 73 16.11 -41.40 -8.43
CA ALA A 73 16.49 -40.08 -8.92
C ALA A 73 15.43 -39.47 -9.85
N GLN A 74 14.86 -40.28 -10.76
CA GLN A 74 13.75 -39.85 -11.63
C GLN A 74 12.51 -39.48 -10.82
N ALA A 75 12.13 -40.30 -9.83
CA ALA A 75 10.99 -40.02 -8.97
C ALA A 75 11.16 -38.71 -8.18
N GLN A 76 12.36 -38.46 -7.64
CA GLN A 76 12.69 -37.22 -6.95
C GLN A 76 12.63 -36.01 -7.90
N GLN A 77 13.14 -36.16 -9.12
CA GLN A 77 13.09 -35.11 -10.13
C GLN A 77 11.64 -34.75 -10.51
N VAL A 78 10.79 -35.76 -10.73
CA VAL A 78 9.35 -35.54 -11.01
C VAL A 78 8.64 -34.89 -9.82
N ALA A 79 8.96 -35.30 -8.59
CA ALA A 79 8.40 -34.69 -7.38
C ALA A 79 8.80 -33.21 -7.25
N ALA A 80 10.07 -32.87 -7.53
CA ALA A 80 10.55 -31.49 -7.53
C ALA A 80 9.84 -30.63 -8.60
N TYR A 81 9.66 -31.14 -9.82
CA TYR A 81 8.92 -30.44 -10.87
C TYR A 81 7.45 -30.23 -10.51
N ARG A 82 6.79 -31.24 -9.92
CA ARG A 82 5.40 -31.10 -9.46
C ARG A 82 5.27 -30.06 -8.36
N LYS A 83 6.22 -30.03 -7.41
CA LYS A 83 6.25 -29.02 -6.35
C LYS A 83 6.41 -27.61 -6.92
N ALA A 84 7.38 -27.41 -7.83
CA ALA A 84 7.59 -26.12 -8.47
C ALA A 84 6.37 -25.66 -9.29
N ALA A 85 5.71 -26.57 -10.01
CA ALA A 85 4.48 -26.27 -10.74
C ALA A 85 3.32 -25.87 -9.81
N ALA A 86 3.18 -26.55 -8.66
CA ALA A 86 2.19 -26.20 -7.64
C ALA A 86 2.45 -24.82 -7.01
N GLU A 87 3.71 -24.50 -6.70
CA GLU A 87 4.13 -23.19 -6.19
C GLU A 87 3.84 -22.07 -7.20
N GLN A 88 4.11 -22.29 -8.50
CA GLN A 88 3.76 -21.34 -9.55
C GLN A 88 2.25 -21.14 -9.70
N ALA A 89 1.46 -22.21 -9.60
CA ALA A 89 0.00 -22.12 -9.66
C ALA A 89 -0.55 -21.34 -8.46
N ALA A 90 -0.05 -21.61 -7.25
CA ALA A 90 -0.42 -20.89 -6.04
C ALA A 90 -0.07 -19.40 -6.13
N TYR A 91 1.11 -19.07 -6.66
CA TYR A 91 1.52 -17.69 -6.89
C TYR A 91 0.59 -16.96 -7.86
N LYS A 92 0.23 -17.59 -9.00
CA LYS A 92 -0.71 -17.00 -9.96
C LYS A 92 -2.09 -16.78 -9.34
N GLN A 93 -2.57 -17.72 -8.53
CA GLN A 93 -3.86 -17.59 -7.84
C GLN A 93 -3.83 -16.46 -6.80
N ALA A 94 -2.76 -16.36 -6.01
CA ALA A 94 -2.59 -15.27 -5.04
C ALA A 94 -2.55 -13.90 -5.73
N MET A 95 -1.87 -13.80 -6.88
CA MET A 95 -1.83 -12.58 -7.68
C MET A 95 -3.22 -12.19 -8.21
N GLN A 96 -4.00 -13.16 -8.71
CA GLN A 96 -5.37 -12.91 -9.16
C GLN A 96 -6.28 -12.44 -8.02
N GLN A 97 -6.14 -13.04 -6.83
CA GLN A 97 -6.88 -12.62 -5.64
C GLN A 97 -6.51 -11.20 -5.21
N ALA A 98 -5.21 -10.84 -5.24
CA ALA A 98 -4.77 -9.49 -4.93
C ALA A 98 -5.32 -8.44 -5.91
N VAL A 99 -5.37 -8.76 -7.22
CA VAL A 99 -5.97 -7.89 -8.23
C VAL A 99 -7.48 -7.72 -7.96
N ALA A 100 -8.20 -8.80 -7.67
CA ALA A 100 -9.62 -8.74 -7.36
C ALA A 100 -9.91 -7.90 -6.10
N GLN A 101 -9.10 -8.06 -5.05
CA GLN A 101 -9.21 -7.24 -3.82
C GLN A 101 -8.95 -5.76 -4.10
N ARG A 102 -7.94 -5.44 -4.92
CA ARG A 102 -7.66 -4.04 -5.31
C ARG A 102 -8.81 -3.44 -6.12
N GLN A 103 -9.40 -4.20 -7.04
CA GLN A 103 -10.58 -3.75 -7.79
C GLN A 103 -11.78 -3.49 -6.86
N ALA A 104 -12.01 -4.38 -5.89
CA ALA A 104 -13.07 -4.18 -4.89
C ALA A 104 -12.83 -2.91 -4.04
N ALA A 105 -11.59 -2.66 -3.63
CA ALA A 105 -11.23 -1.45 -2.88
C ALA A 105 -11.45 -0.17 -3.69
N VAL A 106 -11.10 -0.16 -4.98
CA VAL A 106 -11.35 0.99 -5.87
C VAL A 106 -12.85 1.27 -6.02
N VAL A 107 -13.68 0.22 -6.13
CA VAL A 107 -15.14 0.39 -6.17
C VAL A 107 -15.69 0.96 -4.86
N GLN A 108 -15.21 0.47 -3.71
CA GLN A 108 -15.60 1.01 -2.40
C GLN A 108 -15.19 2.47 -2.24
N GLU A 109 -13.98 2.83 -2.67
CA GLU A 109 -13.51 4.22 -2.63
C GLU A 109 -14.36 5.13 -3.53
N ALA A 110 -14.72 4.67 -4.74
CA ALA A 110 -15.60 5.41 -5.64
C ALA A 110 -17.00 5.63 -5.03
N GLN A 111 -17.55 4.60 -4.36
CA GLN A 111 -18.82 4.72 -3.63
C GLN A 111 -18.73 5.70 -2.46
N ALA A 112 -17.64 5.68 -1.69
CA ALA A 112 -17.41 6.63 -0.60
C ALA A 112 -17.32 8.07 -1.12
N ARG A 113 -16.57 8.30 -2.21
CA ARG A 113 -16.48 9.62 -2.87
C ARG A 113 -17.85 10.10 -3.35
N GLN A 114 -18.66 9.22 -3.92
CA GLN A 114 -20.03 9.55 -4.34
C GLN A 114 -20.93 9.93 -3.15
N ALA A 115 -20.83 9.21 -2.03
CA ALA A 115 -21.59 9.52 -0.82
C ALA A 115 -21.20 10.89 -0.24
N VAL A 116 -19.89 11.21 -0.19
CA VAL A 116 -19.41 12.53 0.24
C VAL A 116 -19.93 13.63 -0.68
N ALA A 117 -19.90 13.43 -2.00
CA ALA A 117 -20.42 14.40 -2.97
C ALA A 117 -21.93 14.64 -2.79
N GLN A 118 -22.71 13.57 -2.56
CA GLN A 118 -24.14 13.68 -2.27
C GLN A 118 -24.42 14.45 -0.97
N TYR A 119 -23.64 14.18 0.08
CA TYR A 119 -23.74 14.91 1.35
C TYR A 119 -23.43 16.40 1.17
N GLN A 120 -22.36 16.74 0.45
CA GLN A 120 -22.01 18.14 0.16
C GLN A 120 -23.10 18.84 -0.67
N ALA A 121 -23.66 18.16 -1.67
CA ALA A 121 -24.76 18.71 -2.46
C ALA A 121 -26.00 19.00 -1.59
N ALA A 122 -26.34 18.11 -0.65
CA ALA A 122 -27.42 18.31 0.30
C ALA A 122 -27.17 19.51 1.23
N GLN A 123 -25.93 19.69 1.72
CA GLN A 123 -25.56 20.85 2.53
C GLN A 123 -25.68 22.17 1.76
N VAL A 124 -25.27 22.19 0.49
CA VAL A 124 -25.44 23.39 -0.37
C VAL A 124 -26.92 23.69 -0.62
N GLN A 125 -27.76 22.67 -0.83
CA GLN A 125 -29.20 22.86 -0.98
C GLN A 125 -29.84 23.43 0.30
N LYS A 126 -29.45 22.91 1.47
CA LYS A 126 -29.89 23.43 2.77
C LYS A 126 -29.49 24.90 2.94
N LEU A 127 -28.23 25.26 2.66
CA LEU A 127 -27.77 26.64 2.76
C LEU A 127 -28.55 27.59 1.83
N ARG A 128 -28.84 27.14 0.60
CA ARG A 128 -29.68 27.92 -0.34
C ARG A 128 -31.09 28.14 0.19
N HIS A 129 -31.69 27.11 0.80
CA HIS A 129 -33.00 27.23 1.43
C HIS A 129 -32.96 28.25 2.59
N ASP A 130 -31.98 28.13 3.48
CA ASP A 130 -31.81 29.03 4.63
C ASP A 130 -31.58 30.49 4.17
N MET A 131 -30.80 30.70 3.10
CA MET A 131 -30.62 32.03 2.49
C MET A 131 -31.90 32.59 1.88
N ALA A 132 -32.70 31.75 1.21
CA ALA A 132 -33.98 32.17 0.65
C ALA A 132 -34.96 32.57 1.76
N GLU A 133 -35.02 31.80 2.84
CA GLU A 133 -35.82 32.12 4.02
C GLU A 133 -35.37 33.45 4.66
N ALA A 134 -34.06 33.66 4.81
CA ALA A 134 -33.51 34.91 5.32
C ALA A 134 -33.83 36.12 4.42
N GLN A 135 -33.84 35.95 3.10
CA GLN A 135 -34.26 37.00 2.16
C GLN A 135 -35.74 37.37 2.33
N VAL A 136 -36.62 36.38 2.49
CA VAL A 136 -38.04 36.61 2.76
C VAL A 136 -38.22 37.36 4.08
N LEU A 137 -37.51 36.95 5.14
CA LEU A 137 -37.53 37.61 6.46
C LEU A 137 -37.05 39.07 6.37
N ASN A 138 -35.98 39.33 5.63
CA ASN A 138 -35.47 40.68 5.41
C ASN A 138 -36.45 41.55 4.60
N ALA A 139 -37.12 40.98 3.59
CA ALA A 139 -38.16 41.66 2.83
C ALA A 139 -39.37 42.01 3.71
N GLN A 140 -39.80 41.10 4.58
CA GLN A 140 -40.87 41.37 5.55
C GLN A 140 -40.48 42.47 6.53
N ARG A 141 -39.26 42.44 7.06
CA ARG A 141 -38.76 43.46 7.98
C ARG A 141 -38.68 44.85 7.34
N SER A 142 -38.22 44.92 6.09
CA SER A 142 -38.18 46.19 5.35
C SER A 142 -39.58 46.73 5.03
N ALA A 143 -40.54 45.86 4.71
CA ALA A 143 -41.95 46.25 4.58
C ALA A 143 -42.54 46.80 5.90
N GLN A 144 -42.22 46.19 7.04
CA GLN A 144 -42.62 46.68 8.36
C GLN A 144 -42.03 48.06 8.67
N ILE A 145 -40.73 48.27 8.43
CA ILE A 145 -40.08 49.57 8.64
C ILE A 145 -40.75 50.65 7.78
N ASN A 146 -41.04 50.37 6.51
CA ASN A 146 -41.73 51.31 5.63
C ASN A 146 -43.14 51.64 6.14
N ALA A 147 -43.88 50.65 6.64
CA ALA A 147 -45.20 50.86 7.23
C ALA A 147 -45.13 51.72 8.50
N GLU A 148 -44.15 51.49 9.38
CA GLU A 148 -43.91 52.32 10.57
C GLU A 148 -43.59 53.77 10.19
N GLN A 149 -42.75 53.98 9.17
CA GLN A 149 -42.44 55.33 8.68
C GLN A 149 -43.68 56.05 8.13
N GLN A 150 -44.56 55.35 7.40
CA GLN A 150 -45.83 55.92 6.93
C GLN A 150 -46.76 56.31 8.07
N ILE A 151 -46.89 55.45 9.09
CA ILE A 151 -47.70 55.75 10.29
C ILE A 151 -47.14 57.00 10.99
N ASN A 152 -45.82 57.09 11.17
CA ASN A 152 -45.20 58.25 11.79
C ASN A 152 -45.40 59.54 10.99
N ALA A 153 -45.35 59.47 9.65
CA ALA A 153 -45.65 60.61 8.79
C ALA A 153 -47.10 61.10 8.97
N GLN A 154 -48.08 60.18 8.98
CA GLN A 154 -49.48 60.51 9.22
C GLN A 154 -49.71 61.12 10.61
N LEU A 155 -49.02 60.61 11.64
CA LEU A 155 -49.09 61.18 13.00
C LEU A 155 -48.52 62.60 13.05
N ASN A 156 -47.45 62.89 12.32
CA ASN A 156 -46.87 64.24 12.24
C ASN A 156 -47.80 65.21 11.49
N GLU A 157 -48.43 64.78 10.40
CA GLU A 157 -49.45 65.58 9.68
C GLU A 157 -50.63 65.90 10.60
N TYR A 158 -51.11 64.90 11.34
CA TYR A 158 -52.18 65.09 12.33
C TYR A 158 -51.78 66.05 13.45
N ALA A 159 -50.57 65.92 14.00
CA ALA A 159 -50.04 66.85 15.01
C ALA A 159 -49.96 68.29 14.47
N THR A 160 -49.51 68.46 13.22
CA THR A 160 -49.47 69.76 12.54
C THR A 160 -50.87 70.36 12.38
N TYR A 161 -51.84 69.55 11.95
CA TYR A 161 -53.24 69.96 11.85
C TYR A 161 -53.80 70.41 13.21
N MET A 162 -53.54 69.65 14.28
CA MET A 162 -53.97 70.01 15.64
C MET A 162 -53.32 71.31 16.12
N ALA A 163 -52.04 71.55 15.81
CA ALA A 163 -51.35 72.79 16.14
C ALA A 163 -51.95 74.01 15.41
N LEU A 164 -52.23 73.89 14.11
CA LEU A 164 -52.92 74.92 13.32
C LEU A 164 -54.31 75.20 13.89
N GLN A 165 -55.04 74.16 14.30
CA GLN A 165 -56.36 74.31 14.91
C GLN A 165 -56.28 75.08 16.24
N GLN A 166 -55.30 74.76 17.09
CA GLN A 166 -55.04 75.51 18.33
C GLN A 166 -54.67 76.97 18.05
N GLN A 167 -53.84 77.22 17.04
CA GLN A 167 -53.43 78.58 16.66
C GLN A 167 -54.63 79.38 16.13
N ALA A 168 -55.50 78.78 15.32
CA ALA A 168 -56.72 79.40 14.84
C ALA A 168 -57.70 79.73 15.99
N ILE A 169 -57.80 78.85 16.99
CA ILE A 169 -58.55 79.11 18.22
C ILE A 169 -57.94 80.29 18.98
N ALA A 170 -56.61 80.30 19.17
CA ALA A 170 -55.91 81.38 19.86
C ALA A 170 -56.05 82.74 19.14
N SER A 171 -55.98 82.77 17.80
CA SER A 171 -56.21 83.99 17.01
C SER A 171 -57.66 84.45 17.04
N LYS A 172 -58.63 83.52 17.14
CA LYS A 172 -60.05 83.85 17.38
C LYS A 172 -60.26 84.44 18.78
N VAL A 173 -59.51 83.99 19.78
CA VAL A 173 -59.58 84.54 21.16
C VAL A 173 -59.01 85.96 21.25
N GLN A 174 -58.22 86.41 20.26
CA GLN A 174 -57.78 87.81 20.12
C GLN A 174 -58.66 88.68 19.20
N GLY A 175 -59.70 88.10 18.58
CA GLY A 175 -60.55 88.76 17.56
C GLY A 175 -62.05 88.65 17.83
N ASP A 176 -62.47 88.94 19.06
CA ASP A 176 -63.85 89.06 19.54
C ASP A 176 -64.52 87.84 20.21
N VAL A 177 -65.01 88.18 21.40
CA VAL A 177 -66.14 87.60 22.12
C VAL A 177 -67.37 87.56 21.19
N ALA A 178 -67.52 86.53 20.36
CA ALA A 178 -68.83 86.13 19.83
C ALA A 178 -68.79 84.75 19.15
N GLN A 179 -69.78 83.92 19.53
CA GLN A 179 -70.29 82.73 18.80
C GLN A 179 -69.35 81.51 18.79
N GLN A 180 -69.36 80.64 19.81
CA GLN A 180 -70.52 79.81 20.21
C GLN A 180 -71.36 79.37 19.00
N MET A 181 -70.88 78.40 18.19
CA MET A 181 -71.71 77.37 17.51
C MET A 181 -70.95 76.46 16.52
N ILE A 182 -69.71 76.03 16.78
CA ILE A 182 -69.10 74.92 16.00
C ILE A 182 -68.24 74.02 16.92
N THR A 183 -68.81 73.53 18.02
CA THR A 183 -68.06 72.75 19.03
C THR A 183 -68.58 71.32 19.23
N GLN A 184 -69.42 70.78 18.35
CA GLN A 184 -69.99 69.44 18.56
C GLN A 184 -69.79 68.37 17.48
N THR A 185 -69.18 68.68 16.32
CA THR A 185 -69.06 67.65 15.25
C THR A 185 -67.64 67.10 15.04
N VAL A 186 -66.60 67.74 15.57
CA VAL A 186 -65.20 67.31 15.33
C VAL A 186 -64.65 66.40 16.46
N ALA A 187 -65.26 66.40 17.64
CA ALA A 187 -64.75 65.67 18.80
C ALA A 187 -65.04 64.15 18.82
N LYS A 188 -66.01 63.65 18.04
CA LYS A 188 -66.35 62.21 18.02
C LYS A 188 -65.62 61.38 16.96
N LYS A 189 -65.01 62.01 15.94
CA LYS A 189 -64.22 61.30 14.92
C LYS A 189 -62.76 61.09 15.33
N ALA A 190 -62.16 62.07 16.01
CA ALA A 190 -60.78 61.97 16.49
C ALA A 190 -60.54 60.88 17.56
N VAL A 191 -61.54 60.59 18.41
CA VAL A 191 -61.42 59.57 19.46
C VAL A 191 -61.54 58.14 18.90
N ALA A 192 -62.30 57.94 17.83
CA ALA A 192 -62.43 56.62 17.20
C ALA A 192 -61.15 56.22 16.45
N ASP A 193 -60.50 57.15 15.75
CA ASP A 193 -59.25 56.89 15.03
C ASP A 193 -58.06 56.67 15.99
N GLN A 194 -58.06 57.32 17.17
CA GLN A 194 -57.03 57.13 18.19
C GLN A 194 -57.08 55.74 18.86
N VAL A 195 -58.28 55.19 19.07
CA VAL A 195 -58.46 53.84 19.67
C VAL A 195 -58.13 52.72 18.65
N GLN A 196 -58.43 52.94 17.36
CA GLN A 196 -58.07 52.00 16.30
C GLN A 196 -56.54 51.91 16.15
N ASN A 197 -55.82 53.05 16.17
CA ASN A 197 -54.36 53.08 16.05
C ASN A 197 -53.64 52.44 17.27
N GLN A 198 -54.18 52.59 18.48
CA GLN A 198 -53.61 51.90 19.66
C GLN A 198 -53.77 50.38 19.61
N ARG A 199 -54.86 49.86 19.06
CA ARG A 199 -55.07 48.40 18.93
C ARG A 199 -54.16 47.77 17.89
N VAL A 200 -53.86 48.45 16.79
CA VAL A 200 -52.93 47.96 15.77
C VAL A 200 -51.50 47.93 16.32
N ALA A 201 -51.08 48.98 17.06
CA ALA A 201 -49.76 49.04 17.69
C ALA A 201 -49.54 47.90 18.71
N GLN A 202 -50.54 47.60 19.55
CA GLN A 202 -50.44 46.48 20.51
C GLN A 202 -50.36 45.11 19.82
N LYS A 203 -51.07 44.92 18.70
CA LYS A 203 -51.09 43.63 17.98
C LYS A 203 -49.75 43.36 17.28
N VAL A 204 -49.11 44.38 16.72
CA VAL A 204 -47.76 44.30 16.13
C VAL A 204 -46.71 44.01 17.21
N GLN A 205 -46.83 44.65 18.38
CA GLN A 205 -45.89 44.44 19.48
C GLN A 205 -45.97 43.02 20.06
N GLN A 206 -47.17 42.43 20.17
CA GLN A 206 -47.34 41.03 20.60
C GLN A 206 -46.78 40.02 19.60
N GLN A 207 -46.89 40.27 18.28
CA GLN A 207 -46.32 39.39 17.26
C GLN A 207 -44.78 39.45 17.22
N MET A 208 -44.17 40.62 17.48
CA MET A 208 -42.71 40.77 17.50
C MET A 208 -42.02 40.08 18.69
N VAL A 209 -42.67 40.00 19.85
CA VAL A 209 -42.11 39.32 21.03
C VAL A 209 -42.11 37.80 20.83
N GLY A 210 -43.15 37.23 20.19
CA GLY A 210 -43.20 35.80 19.89
C GLY A 210 -42.11 35.35 18.90
N ALA A 211 -41.83 36.13 17.85
CA ALA A 211 -40.82 35.79 16.85
C ALA A 211 -39.37 35.92 17.36
N ARG A 212 -39.08 36.90 18.23
CA ARG A 212 -37.73 37.09 18.80
C ARG A 212 -37.34 35.98 19.78
N VAL A 213 -38.28 35.44 20.56
CA VAL A 213 -37.99 34.36 21.51
C VAL A 213 -37.73 33.03 20.79
N ALA A 214 -38.40 32.77 19.66
CA ALA A 214 -38.15 31.57 18.86
C ALA A 214 -36.78 31.57 18.17
N GLN A 215 -36.32 32.74 17.67
CA GLN A 215 -35.02 32.86 17.00
C GLN A 215 -33.83 32.74 17.97
N THR A 216 -33.93 33.25 19.20
CA THR A 216 -32.82 33.18 20.17
C THR A 216 -32.63 31.77 20.74
N VAL A 217 -33.70 31.00 20.90
CA VAL A 217 -33.62 29.60 21.36
C VAL A 217 -33.02 28.68 20.28
N ALA A 218 -33.36 28.90 19.00
CA ALA A 218 -32.79 28.13 17.89
C ALA A 218 -31.30 28.43 17.65
N ALA A 219 -30.89 29.70 17.75
CA ALA A 219 -29.50 30.11 17.60
C ALA A 219 -28.60 29.58 18.74
N LYS A 220 -29.11 29.58 19.99
CA LYS A 220 -28.36 29.05 21.13
C LYS A 220 -28.13 27.54 21.02
N LYS A 221 -29.15 26.78 20.59
CA LYS A 221 -29.07 25.32 20.44
C LYS A 221 -28.11 24.90 19.31
N ALA A 222 -27.94 25.72 18.28
CA ALA A 222 -26.97 25.49 17.22
C ALA A 222 -25.53 25.77 17.70
N TYR A 223 -25.32 26.80 18.51
CA TYR A 223 -23.99 27.16 19.03
C TYR A 223 -23.46 26.11 20.03
N ASP A 224 -24.31 25.63 20.94
CA ASP A 224 -23.93 24.62 21.94
C ASP A 224 -23.53 23.29 21.26
N HIS A 225 -24.12 22.93 20.12
CA HIS A 225 -23.78 21.71 19.35
C HIS A 225 -22.44 21.81 18.59
N TYR A 226 -21.98 23.00 18.23
CA TYR A 226 -20.68 23.19 17.58
C TYR A 226 -19.51 23.12 18.58
N GLN A 227 -19.72 23.51 19.84
CA GLN A 227 -18.67 23.43 20.86
C GLN A 227 -18.38 21.99 21.31
N GLU A 228 -19.39 21.13 21.44
CA GLU A 228 -19.19 19.71 21.78
C GLU A 228 -18.39 18.95 20.71
N MET A 229 -18.53 19.31 19.42
CA MET A 229 -17.79 18.66 18.33
C MET A 229 -16.31 19.10 18.23
N GLU A 230 -15.95 20.28 18.74
CA GLU A 230 -14.54 20.73 18.74
C GLU A 230 -13.76 20.19 19.94
N GLU A 231 -14.40 19.96 21.09
CA GLU A 231 -13.76 19.34 22.26
C GLU A 231 -13.46 17.84 22.06
N GLU A 232 -14.27 17.11 21.29
CA GLU A 232 -13.97 15.70 20.95
C GLU A 232 -12.83 15.55 19.92
N ARG A 233 -12.47 16.61 19.19
CA ARG A 233 -11.42 16.56 18.15
C ARG A 233 -10.06 17.04 18.64
N GLY A 234 -9.98 17.65 19.83
CA GLY A 234 -8.80 18.36 20.32
C GLY A 234 -7.80 17.57 21.17
N SER A 235 -7.98 16.25 21.39
CA SER A 235 -7.18 15.51 22.39
C SER A 235 -6.31 14.34 21.88
N GLU A 236 -6.11 14.18 20.56
CA GLU A 236 -5.24 13.11 20.01
C GLU A 236 -4.03 13.56 19.17
N GLU A 237 -3.80 14.86 18.94
CA GLU A 237 -2.65 15.33 18.13
C GLU A 237 -1.67 16.19 18.93
N GLU A 238 -1.03 15.60 19.94
CA GLU A 238 0.20 16.22 20.49
C GLU A 238 1.24 15.16 20.90
N GLN A 239 1.88 14.56 19.89
CA GLN A 239 3.22 14.00 20.03
C GLN A 239 3.93 13.86 18.66
N GLY A 240 4.80 14.82 18.37
CA GLY A 240 5.92 14.65 17.42
C GLY A 240 5.57 14.68 15.93
N SER A 241 5.24 15.86 15.39
CA SER A 241 5.02 16.11 13.96
C SER A 241 6.27 15.85 13.10
N ARG A 242 6.56 14.58 12.80
CA ARG A 242 7.13 14.22 11.50
C ARG A 242 6.03 14.53 10.50
N ARG A 243 6.16 15.63 9.75
CA ARG A 243 5.27 15.92 8.63
C ARG A 243 5.34 14.75 7.63
N VAL A 244 4.38 13.84 7.71
CA VAL A 244 4.14 12.82 6.68
C VAL A 244 3.49 13.56 5.52
N THR A 245 4.29 13.94 4.54
CA THR A 245 3.76 14.49 3.30
C THR A 245 3.22 13.35 2.46
N VAL A 246 1.93 13.34 2.19
CA VAL A 246 1.34 12.46 1.18
C VAL A 246 1.83 12.95 -0.18
N VAL A 247 2.64 12.13 -0.86
CA VAL A 247 3.20 12.44 -2.17
C VAL A 247 2.51 11.56 -3.21
N ASN A 248 2.18 12.13 -4.37
CA ASN A 248 1.66 11.35 -5.47
C ASN A 248 2.73 10.39 -6.02
N ILE A 249 2.35 9.15 -6.35
CA ILE A 249 3.30 8.13 -6.80
C ILE A 249 3.94 8.48 -8.15
N GLU A 250 3.22 9.18 -9.04
CA GLU A 250 3.80 9.62 -10.31
C GLU A 250 4.92 10.66 -10.10
N ASP A 251 4.75 11.59 -9.15
CA ASP A 251 5.78 12.58 -8.81
C ASP A 251 7.00 11.91 -8.16
N LEU A 252 6.76 10.88 -7.35
CA LEU A 252 7.82 10.06 -6.76
C LEU A 252 8.65 9.37 -7.86
N TRP A 253 7.99 8.77 -8.85
CA TRP A 253 8.70 8.11 -9.95
C TRP A 253 9.47 9.09 -10.82
N ALA A 254 8.90 10.26 -11.12
CA ALA A 254 9.59 11.33 -11.84
C ALA A 254 10.84 11.82 -11.08
N ALA A 255 10.77 11.89 -9.75
CA ALA A 255 11.93 12.22 -8.93
C ALA A 255 12.98 11.09 -8.92
N LEU A 256 12.55 9.84 -8.87
CA LEU A 256 13.42 8.65 -8.93
C LEU A 256 14.12 8.48 -10.28
N ASP A 257 13.50 8.93 -11.38
CA ASP A 257 14.11 8.95 -12.71
C ASP A 257 15.32 9.89 -12.77
N GLN A 258 15.39 10.90 -11.89
CA GLN A 258 16.51 11.81 -11.79
C GLN A 258 17.56 11.33 -10.78
N ALA A 259 17.14 10.90 -9.60
CA ALA A 259 18.03 10.46 -8.53
C ALA A 259 17.33 9.51 -7.55
N SER A 260 18.08 8.60 -6.96
CA SER A 260 17.57 7.60 -6.00
C SER A 260 17.36 8.13 -4.58
N ARG A 261 17.63 9.40 -4.31
CA ARG A 261 17.42 10.04 -2.99
C ARG A 261 16.00 9.85 -2.41
N PRO A 262 14.91 10.00 -3.19
CA PRO A 262 13.55 9.84 -2.68
C PRO A 262 13.26 8.44 -2.12
N TRP A 263 13.99 7.41 -2.56
CA TRP A 263 13.80 6.03 -2.12
C TRP A 263 13.79 5.87 -0.59
N ARG A 264 14.71 6.55 0.10
CA ARG A 264 14.82 6.49 1.58
C ARG A 264 13.68 7.20 2.31
N LYS A 265 12.90 8.01 1.61
CA LYS A 265 11.73 8.71 2.16
C LYS A 265 10.46 7.89 2.06
N ILE A 266 10.48 6.79 1.28
CA ILE A 266 9.35 5.86 1.18
C ILE A 266 9.34 5.00 2.44
N ILE A 267 8.31 5.16 3.26
CA ILE A 267 8.12 4.41 4.50
C ILE A 267 7.49 3.05 4.21
N ASP A 268 6.44 3.04 3.39
CA ASP A 268 5.65 1.84 3.12
C ASP A 268 6.38 0.88 2.17
N ARG A 269 6.51 -0.38 2.61
CA ARG A 269 7.19 -1.41 1.83
C ARG A 269 6.41 -1.75 0.55
N GLU A 270 5.09 -1.70 0.62
CA GLU A 270 4.19 -1.95 -0.51
C GLU A 270 4.44 -0.94 -1.65
N VAL A 271 4.68 0.33 -1.31
CA VAL A 271 5.01 1.39 -2.28
C VAL A 271 6.38 1.16 -2.89
N LYS A 272 7.36 0.71 -2.10
CA LYS A 272 8.69 0.30 -2.60
C LYS A 272 8.58 -0.89 -3.57
N VAL A 273 7.79 -1.91 -3.23
CA VAL A 273 7.54 -3.08 -4.08
C VAL A 273 6.89 -2.67 -5.40
N LEU A 274 5.87 -1.79 -5.35
CA LEU A 274 5.19 -1.27 -6.53
C LEU A 274 6.15 -0.48 -7.43
N THR A 275 6.99 0.37 -6.82
CA THR A 275 8.00 1.15 -7.54
C THR A 275 9.03 0.27 -8.23
N VAL A 276 9.53 -0.77 -7.55
CA VAL A 276 10.46 -1.71 -8.18
C VAL A 276 9.79 -2.48 -9.31
N SER A 277 8.53 -2.89 -9.15
CA SER A 277 7.77 -3.57 -10.20
C SER A 277 7.68 -2.72 -11.47
N GLU A 278 7.31 -1.45 -11.34
CA GLU A 278 7.27 -0.48 -12.43
C GLU A 278 8.62 -0.38 -13.17
N TYR A 279 9.73 -0.30 -12.43
CA TYR A 279 11.06 -0.20 -13.05
C TYR A 279 11.54 -1.53 -13.67
N ILE A 280 11.11 -2.69 -13.14
CA ILE A 280 11.33 -3.98 -13.82
C ILE A 280 10.60 -4.00 -15.17
N ASP A 281 9.36 -3.51 -15.22
CA ASP A 281 8.59 -3.44 -16.48
C ASP A 281 9.28 -2.54 -17.52
N ARG A 282 9.92 -1.44 -17.09
CA ARG A 282 10.77 -0.60 -17.96
C ARG A 282 11.98 -1.35 -18.52
N PHE A 283 12.60 -2.25 -17.75
CA PHE A 283 13.66 -3.13 -18.25
C PHE A 283 13.14 -4.13 -19.28
N VAL A 284 11.96 -4.71 -19.05
CA VAL A 284 11.30 -5.62 -20.00
C VAL A 284 11.03 -4.91 -21.33
N GLY A 285 10.59 -3.65 -21.30
CA GLY A 285 10.43 -2.81 -22.50
C GLY A 285 11.73 -2.63 -23.30
N ASN A 286 12.88 -2.69 -22.62
CA ASN A 286 14.22 -2.64 -23.21
C ASN A 286 14.82 -4.02 -23.50
N LYS A 287 14.00 -5.08 -23.51
CA LYS A 287 14.41 -6.48 -23.74
C LYS A 287 15.40 -7.03 -22.70
N VAL A 288 15.40 -6.46 -21.50
CA VAL A 288 16.15 -7.00 -20.36
C VAL A 288 15.17 -7.73 -19.45
N LEU A 289 15.45 -9.00 -19.15
CA LEU A 289 14.63 -9.81 -18.28
C LEU A 289 15.24 -9.89 -16.88
N ILE A 290 14.45 -9.48 -15.88
CA ILE A 290 14.74 -9.61 -14.46
C ILE A 290 13.69 -10.56 -13.88
N ARG A 291 14.10 -11.70 -13.31
CA ARG A 291 13.19 -12.81 -12.98
C ARG A 291 12.81 -12.87 -11.50
N LYS A 292 13.67 -12.35 -10.62
CA LYS A 292 13.41 -12.31 -9.18
C LYS A 292 12.28 -11.32 -8.88
N THR A 293 11.58 -11.56 -7.78
CA THR A 293 10.41 -10.77 -7.41
C THR A 293 10.82 -9.35 -7.00
N PRO A 294 9.95 -8.33 -7.20
CA PRO A 294 10.26 -6.96 -6.78
C PRO A 294 10.63 -6.85 -5.30
N GLY A 295 9.97 -7.62 -4.43
CA GLY A 295 10.26 -7.65 -3.00
C GLY A 295 11.69 -8.07 -2.64
N HIS A 296 12.31 -8.95 -3.43
CA HIS A 296 13.73 -9.33 -3.24
C HIS A 296 14.66 -8.13 -3.45
N TYR A 297 14.36 -7.28 -4.43
CA TYR A 297 15.16 -6.11 -4.75
C TYR A 297 14.95 -4.94 -3.79
N VAL A 298 13.77 -4.80 -3.18
CA VAL A 298 13.52 -3.78 -2.15
C VAL A 298 14.56 -3.87 -1.04
N ASP A 299 14.71 -5.06 -0.45
CA ASP A 299 15.60 -5.28 0.69
C ASP A 299 17.08 -5.08 0.28
N MET A 300 17.43 -5.45 -0.95
CA MET A 300 18.78 -5.29 -1.49
C MET A 300 19.15 -3.83 -1.80
N ILE A 301 18.22 -3.07 -2.39
CA ILE A 301 18.43 -1.67 -2.75
C ILE A 301 18.61 -0.81 -1.50
N ASP A 302 17.87 -1.08 -0.42
CA ASP A 302 18.06 -0.41 0.86
C ASP A 302 19.53 -0.56 1.35
N GLY A 303 20.07 -1.78 1.30
CA GLY A 303 21.47 -2.04 1.66
C GLY A 303 22.48 -1.38 0.72
N ILE A 304 22.25 -1.41 -0.60
CA ILE A 304 23.15 -0.79 -1.59
C ILE A 304 23.23 0.72 -1.40
N LEU A 305 22.09 1.40 -1.24
CA LEU A 305 22.04 2.85 -1.11
C LEU A 305 22.60 3.35 0.24
N GLU A 306 22.57 2.51 1.27
CA GLU A 306 23.23 2.76 2.54
C GLU A 306 24.76 2.68 2.41
N GLN A 307 25.26 1.63 1.76
CA GLN A 307 26.70 1.35 1.63
C GLN A 307 27.40 2.21 0.58
N SER A 308 26.67 2.66 -0.45
CA SER A 308 27.25 3.38 -1.59
C SER A 308 26.58 4.75 -1.81
N PRO A 309 27.09 5.82 -1.14
CA PRO A 309 26.57 7.18 -1.32
C PRO A 309 26.46 7.66 -2.77
N PRO A 310 27.40 7.37 -3.69
CA PRO A 310 27.29 7.81 -5.08
C PRO A 310 26.04 7.28 -5.81
N LEU A 311 25.58 6.08 -5.46
CA LEU A 311 24.38 5.49 -6.09
C LEU A 311 23.09 6.19 -5.67
N ARG A 312 23.09 6.97 -4.58
CA ARG A 312 21.93 7.80 -4.19
C ARG A 312 21.67 8.93 -5.18
N GLU A 313 22.72 9.37 -5.87
CA GLU A 313 22.66 10.44 -6.87
C GLU A 313 22.34 9.92 -8.27
N ALA A 314 22.47 8.61 -8.50
CA ALA A 314 22.15 8.00 -9.77
C ALA A 314 20.62 7.84 -9.93
N PRO A 315 20.11 7.90 -11.19
CA PRO A 315 18.75 7.49 -11.51
C PRO A 315 18.43 6.10 -10.95
N PHE A 316 17.20 5.92 -10.45
CA PHE A 316 16.79 4.69 -9.79
C PHE A 316 16.88 3.45 -10.70
N LEU A 317 16.65 3.63 -11.99
CA LEU A 317 16.85 2.58 -13.00
C LEU A 317 18.27 2.00 -12.96
N ASN A 318 19.29 2.84 -12.77
CA ASN A 318 20.69 2.40 -12.69
C ASN A 318 20.96 1.63 -11.39
N VAL A 319 20.33 2.03 -10.29
CA VAL A 319 20.46 1.34 -8.99
C VAL A 319 19.82 -0.04 -9.04
N LEU A 320 18.63 -0.16 -9.62
CA LEU A 320 17.98 -1.45 -9.83
C LEU A 320 18.80 -2.34 -10.78
N GLY A 321 19.32 -1.78 -11.88
CA GLY A 321 20.20 -2.51 -12.80
C GLY A 321 21.46 -3.02 -12.11
N TYR A 322 22.10 -2.18 -11.28
CA TYR A 322 23.24 -2.57 -10.46
C TYR A 322 22.89 -3.72 -9.51
N ALA A 323 21.75 -3.65 -8.81
CA ALA A 323 21.28 -4.70 -7.92
C ALA A 323 21.01 -6.03 -8.65
N ALA A 324 20.36 -5.98 -9.82
CA ALA A 324 20.06 -7.15 -10.64
C ALA A 324 21.34 -7.81 -11.21
N VAL A 325 22.35 -7.01 -11.59
CA VAL A 325 23.66 -7.53 -12.02
C VAL A 325 24.39 -8.20 -10.87
N MET A 326 24.36 -7.63 -9.67
CA MET A 326 24.92 -8.28 -8.48
C MET A 326 24.24 -9.64 -8.20
N GLU A 327 22.96 -9.79 -8.50
CA GLU A 327 22.20 -11.04 -8.33
C GLU A 327 22.28 -12.00 -9.51
N TYR A 328 23.07 -11.70 -10.55
CA TYR A 328 23.14 -12.49 -11.80
C TYR A 328 21.77 -12.67 -12.48
N ASP A 329 20.85 -11.74 -12.24
CA ASP A 329 19.46 -11.79 -12.70
C ASP A 329 19.15 -10.68 -13.71
N PHE A 330 20.18 -10.11 -14.33
CA PHE A 330 20.05 -9.15 -15.43
C PHE A 330 20.31 -9.85 -16.76
N ASP A 331 19.26 -10.27 -17.47
CA ASP A 331 19.34 -11.05 -18.70
C ASP A 331 19.06 -10.16 -19.92
N ASN A 332 20.12 -9.63 -20.53
CA ASN A 332 20.10 -8.81 -21.74
C ASN A 332 20.74 -9.51 -22.96
N GLY A 333 20.99 -10.82 -22.86
CA GLY A 333 21.68 -11.62 -23.88
C GLY A 333 23.22 -11.54 -23.86
N GLN A 334 23.84 -10.71 -23.01
CA GLN A 334 25.30 -10.67 -22.84
C GLN A 334 25.79 -11.72 -21.84
N ASN A 335 27.10 -11.97 -21.82
CA ASN A 335 27.70 -12.79 -20.80
C ASN A 335 27.60 -12.08 -19.43
N LYS A 336 26.97 -12.75 -18.45
CA LYS A 336 26.73 -12.20 -17.11
C LYS A 336 28.01 -11.86 -16.35
N ASP A 337 29.08 -12.62 -16.52
CA ASP A 337 30.38 -12.34 -15.87
C ASP A 337 31.03 -11.09 -16.45
N GLU A 338 30.96 -10.93 -17.77
CA GLU A 338 31.51 -9.74 -18.46
C GLU A 338 30.74 -8.47 -18.07
N LEU A 339 29.41 -8.56 -18.08
CA LEU A 339 28.54 -7.47 -17.65
C LEU A 339 28.79 -7.09 -16.18
N ALA A 340 28.92 -8.09 -15.29
CA ALA A 340 29.19 -7.84 -13.89
C ALA A 340 30.58 -7.22 -13.67
N ARG A 341 31.63 -7.66 -14.38
CA ARG A 341 32.94 -6.99 -14.34
C ARG A 341 32.87 -5.54 -14.80
N GLN A 342 32.17 -5.28 -15.90
CA GLN A 342 32.04 -3.94 -16.45
C GLN A 342 31.31 -2.99 -15.51
N MET A 343 30.22 -3.44 -14.88
CA MET A 343 29.38 -2.58 -14.04
C MET A 343 29.87 -2.45 -12.60
N LEU A 344 30.40 -3.54 -12.01
CA LEU A 344 30.83 -3.55 -10.61
C LEU A 344 32.31 -3.16 -10.46
N GLY A 345 33.11 -3.35 -11.50
CA GLY A 345 34.57 -3.32 -11.45
C GLY A 345 35.16 -4.64 -10.91
N GLU A 346 36.43 -4.91 -11.24
CA GLU A 346 37.07 -6.21 -10.99
C GLU A 346 37.02 -6.64 -9.51
N ALA A 347 37.33 -5.72 -8.59
CA ALA A 347 37.35 -6.04 -7.16
C ALA A 347 35.97 -6.44 -6.61
N ASN A 348 34.92 -5.69 -6.97
CA ASN A 348 33.55 -5.97 -6.51
C ASN A 348 32.96 -7.17 -7.24
N PHE A 349 33.33 -7.39 -8.51
CA PHE A 349 32.97 -8.59 -9.25
C PHE A 349 33.48 -9.85 -8.54
N GLU A 350 34.77 -9.92 -8.20
CA GLU A 350 35.35 -11.09 -7.52
C GLU A 350 34.76 -11.31 -6.11
N ALA A 351 34.43 -10.24 -5.40
CA ALA A 351 33.71 -10.33 -4.13
C ALA A 351 32.28 -10.89 -4.33
N ASN A 352 31.55 -10.36 -5.30
CA ASN A 352 30.18 -10.78 -5.59
C ASN A 352 30.11 -12.21 -6.14
N LYS A 353 31.05 -12.60 -7.01
CA LYS A 353 31.15 -13.96 -7.55
C LYS A 353 31.38 -14.99 -6.44
N ARG A 354 32.25 -14.69 -5.48
CA ARG A 354 32.44 -15.53 -4.28
C ARG A 354 31.16 -15.65 -3.45
N ARG A 355 30.41 -14.56 -3.29
CA ARG A 355 29.12 -14.56 -2.58
C ARG A 355 28.09 -15.44 -3.27
N ILE A 356 28.01 -15.40 -4.61
CA ILE A 356 27.06 -16.20 -5.39
C ILE A 356 27.46 -17.68 -5.43
N LEU A 357 28.75 -18.00 -5.64
CA LEU A 357 29.23 -19.38 -5.69
C LEU A 357 29.28 -20.09 -4.32
N GLY A 358 29.30 -19.31 -3.23
CA GLY A 358 29.25 -19.83 -1.86
C GLY A 358 27.83 -20.07 -1.33
N ARG A 359 26.80 -19.76 -2.12
CA ARG A 359 25.40 -20.13 -1.87
C ARG A 359 25.05 -21.36 -2.71
#